data_AF-A0A966B3X1-F1
#
_entry.id   AF-A0A966B3X1-F1
#
_cell.length_a   1.000
_cell.length_b   1.000
_cell.length_c   1.000
_cell.angle_alpha   90.00
_cell.angle_beta   90.00
_cell.angle_gamma   90.00
#
_symmetry.space_group_name_H-M   'P 1'
#
loop_
_entity.id
_entity.type
_entity.pdbx_description
1 polymer ?
#
loop_
_entity_poly.entity_id
_entity_poly.type
_entity_poly.pdbx_seq_one_letter_code
_entity_poly.pdbx_strand_id
1 'polypeptide(L)'
;MLFRNLFASFSVVSFLSLLFVGVNLLFAVDLDKETQDFLKKHSPKILKIISEAEAKKYSEILIEAEQRIEEIREEYKESEEEDGKELAHWVARLADNFSAMEYQMWKIEEGNTSEAEGEEIIGELLIEHLGLRNKMDTELIDRLIEEGEEEEAESMREEIEWRKESSEEAAHELFEELFGEGEEEGEEEEEEEEEEGPVYEAPDNEDLQKANDLNGVSYEYKKHILPTLTKYCLDCH
;
A
#
# COMPACT_ATOMS: atom_id res chain seq x y z
N MET A 1 -2.91 -23.24 13.48
CA MET A 1 -2.71 -23.05 12.03
C MET A 1 -4.03 -22.61 11.38
N LEU A 2 -4.61 -21.48 11.82
CA LEU A 2 -5.85 -20.96 11.21
C LEU A 2 -5.88 -19.44 10.98
N PHE A 3 -4.92 -18.65 11.45
CA PHE A 3 -4.96 -17.18 11.30
C PHE A 3 -3.80 -16.55 10.54
N ARG A 4 -3.21 -17.27 9.56
CA ARG A 4 -2.17 -16.70 8.67
C ARG A 4 -2.71 -16.16 7.34
N ASN A 5 -4.02 -16.18 7.10
CA ASN A 5 -4.59 -15.89 5.77
C ASN A 5 -5.64 -14.78 5.73
N LEU A 6 -6.00 -14.11 6.83
CA LEU A 6 -7.05 -13.08 6.80
C LEU A 6 -6.62 -11.76 6.12
N PHE A 7 -5.32 -11.57 5.89
CA PHE A 7 -4.80 -10.51 5.02
C PHE A 7 -4.40 -11.01 3.62
N ALA A 8 -4.42 -12.34 3.39
CA ALA A 8 -4.01 -12.94 2.12
C ALA A 8 -5.15 -13.00 1.08
N SER A 9 -6.36 -12.58 1.43
CA SER A 9 -7.53 -12.61 0.55
C SER A 9 -7.82 -11.29 -0.17
N PHE A 10 -7.13 -10.19 0.16
CA PHE A 10 -7.10 -9.06 -0.75
C PHE A 10 -6.26 -9.44 -1.96
N SER A 11 -6.90 -9.99 -2.98
CA SER A 11 -6.35 -10.02 -4.34
C SER A 11 -6.28 -8.57 -4.80
N VAL A 12 -5.25 -7.83 -4.36
CA VAL A 12 -5.08 -6.40 -4.63
C VAL A 12 -4.72 -6.23 -6.11
N VAL A 13 -5.74 -6.11 -6.97
CA VAL A 13 -5.58 -5.36 -8.21
C VAL A 13 -5.58 -3.90 -7.78
N SER A 14 -4.40 -3.40 -7.40
CA SER A 14 -4.26 -2.02 -6.96
C SER A 14 -4.66 -1.08 -8.10
N PHE A 15 -5.18 0.10 -7.76
CA PHE A 15 -5.34 1.25 -8.66
C PHE A 15 -4.07 1.55 -9.47
N LEU A 16 -2.91 1.08 -9.01
CA LEU A 16 -1.61 1.21 -9.66
C LEU A 16 -1.36 0.26 -10.86
N SER A 17 -2.17 -0.78 -11.02
CA SER A 17 -1.81 -1.92 -11.89
C SER A 17 -2.29 -1.83 -13.35
N LEU A 18 -3.01 -0.77 -13.74
CA LEU A 18 -3.53 -0.63 -15.11
C LEU A 18 -2.63 0.22 -16.03
N LEU A 19 -1.75 -0.47 -16.75
CA LEU A 19 -1.05 0.04 -17.93
C LEU A 19 -2.03 0.48 -19.04
N PHE A 20 -2.15 1.80 -19.21
CA PHE A 20 -2.56 2.55 -20.41
C PHE A 20 -3.24 1.75 -21.54
N VAL A 21 -4.58 1.77 -21.56
CA VAL A 21 -5.33 1.62 -22.82
C VAL A 21 -6.03 2.95 -23.11
N GLY A 22 -5.40 3.76 -23.96
CA GLY A 22 -5.90 5.06 -24.42
C GLY A 22 -7.20 4.94 -25.22
N VAL A 23 -8.32 4.75 -24.53
CA VAL A 23 -9.67 4.84 -25.09
C VAL A 23 -10.44 5.85 -24.25
N ASN A 24 -10.76 7.00 -24.85
CA ASN A 24 -11.72 7.95 -24.30
C ASN A 24 -13.14 7.35 -24.36
N LEU A 25 -13.43 6.37 -23.50
CA LEU A 25 -14.76 5.93 -23.17
C LEU A 25 -15.22 6.74 -21.96
N LEU A 26 -16.30 7.51 -22.13
CA LEU A 26 -17.01 8.11 -21.01
C LEU A 26 -17.71 6.98 -20.27
N PHE A 27 -17.03 6.40 -19.28
CA PHE A 27 -17.63 5.48 -18.33
C PHE A 27 -18.41 6.26 -17.29
N ALA A 28 -19.55 5.73 -16.91
CA ALA A 28 -20.31 6.12 -15.72
C ALA A 28 -20.66 4.81 -15.04
N VAL A 29 -20.46 4.73 -13.73
CA VAL A 29 -20.70 3.49 -12.99
C VAL A 29 -22.20 3.38 -12.77
N ASP A 30 -22.87 2.49 -13.53
CA ASP A 30 -24.31 2.30 -13.43
C ASP A 30 -24.64 1.27 -12.34
N LEU A 31 -24.80 1.76 -11.11
CA LEU A 31 -25.11 0.93 -9.95
C LEU A 31 -26.61 0.68 -9.83
N ASP A 32 -26.99 -0.60 -9.79
CA ASP A 32 -28.36 -0.97 -9.42
C ASP A 32 -28.66 -0.59 -7.95
N LYS A 33 -29.96 -0.56 -7.60
CA LYS A 33 -30.40 -0.10 -6.28
C LYS A 33 -29.88 -0.98 -5.14
N GLU A 34 -29.82 -2.29 -5.33
CA GLU A 34 -29.34 -3.22 -4.31
C GLU A 34 -27.87 -2.95 -4.01
N THR A 35 -27.06 -2.83 -5.05
CA THR A 35 -25.63 -2.48 -4.94
C THR A 35 -25.46 -1.12 -4.27
N GLN A 36 -26.24 -0.12 -4.67
CA GLN A 36 -26.16 1.21 -4.06
C GLN A 36 -26.52 1.20 -2.57
N ASP A 37 -27.54 0.45 -2.17
CA ASP A 37 -27.96 0.35 -0.76
C ASP A 37 -26.95 -0.46 0.07
N PHE A 38 -26.32 -1.49 -0.52
CA PHE A 38 -25.20 -2.22 0.08
C PHE A 38 -24.02 -1.28 0.35
N LEU A 39 -23.54 -0.56 -0.65
CA LEU A 39 -22.38 0.33 -0.53
C LEU A 39 -22.65 1.48 0.44
N LYS A 40 -23.85 2.06 0.47
CA LYS A 40 -24.19 3.09 1.48
C LYS A 40 -24.01 2.60 2.92
N LYS A 41 -24.29 1.31 3.16
CA LYS A 41 -24.21 0.71 4.50
C LYS A 41 -22.80 0.21 4.82
N HIS A 42 -22.17 -0.45 3.86
CA HIS A 42 -20.94 -1.20 4.09
C HIS A 42 -19.70 -0.50 3.53
N SER A 43 -19.80 0.22 2.42
CA SER A 43 -18.64 0.79 1.72
C SER A 43 -18.95 2.18 1.11
N PRO A 44 -19.19 3.21 1.93
CA PRO A 44 -19.60 4.52 1.44
C PRO A 44 -18.46 5.36 0.86
N LYS A 45 -17.19 5.05 1.11
CA LYS A 45 -16.07 5.81 0.53
C LYS A 45 -15.95 5.49 -0.96
N ILE A 46 -16.16 4.26 -1.40
CA ILE A 46 -16.13 3.95 -2.84
C ILE A 46 -17.19 4.74 -3.63
N LEU A 47 -18.36 5.00 -3.03
CA LEU A 47 -19.37 5.89 -3.63
C LEU A 47 -18.88 7.33 -3.76
N LYS A 48 -18.05 7.81 -2.82
CA LYS A 48 -17.43 9.14 -2.92
C LYS A 48 -16.37 9.16 -4.02
N ILE A 49 -15.56 8.11 -4.12
CA ILE A 49 -14.54 7.94 -5.18
C ILE A 49 -15.22 8.00 -6.55
N ILE A 50 -16.27 7.20 -6.77
CA ILE A 50 -17.05 7.21 -8.02
C ILE A 50 -17.60 8.60 -8.31
N SER A 51 -18.24 9.24 -7.33
CA SER A 51 -18.83 10.57 -7.53
C SER A 51 -17.78 11.63 -7.90
N GLU A 52 -16.58 11.57 -7.32
CA GLU A 52 -15.49 12.49 -7.64
C GLU A 52 -14.91 12.18 -9.02
N ALA A 53 -14.65 10.90 -9.31
CA ALA A 53 -14.12 10.42 -10.58
C ALA A 53 -15.04 10.75 -11.76
N GLU A 54 -16.37 10.63 -11.61
CA GLU A 54 -17.34 11.07 -12.61
C GLU A 54 -17.28 12.59 -12.86
N ALA A 55 -17.20 13.38 -11.77
CA ALA A 55 -17.14 14.84 -11.86
C ALA A 55 -15.85 15.33 -12.53
N LYS A 56 -14.74 14.63 -12.29
CA LYS A 56 -13.40 14.94 -12.81
C LYS A 56 -13.07 14.23 -14.13
N LYS A 57 -13.88 13.24 -14.52
CA LYS A 57 -13.71 12.37 -15.69
C LYS A 57 -12.45 11.50 -15.62
N TYR A 58 -12.17 10.94 -14.45
CA TYR A 58 -11.09 9.96 -14.25
C TYR A 58 -11.59 8.56 -14.66
N SER A 59 -11.47 8.23 -15.95
CA SER A 59 -12.06 7.00 -16.50
C SER A 59 -11.42 5.72 -15.94
N GLU A 60 -10.12 5.72 -15.65
CA GLU A 60 -9.42 4.58 -15.04
C GLU A 60 -9.96 4.27 -13.64
N ILE A 61 -10.13 5.31 -12.82
CA ILE A 61 -10.71 5.22 -11.47
C ILE A 61 -12.14 4.68 -11.48
N LEU A 62 -12.92 4.98 -12.52
CA LEU A 62 -14.27 4.42 -12.66
C LEU A 62 -14.25 2.92 -12.96
N ILE A 63 -13.29 2.46 -13.77
CA ILE A 63 -13.10 1.02 -14.07
C ILE A 63 -12.65 0.28 -12.82
N GLU A 64 -11.67 0.83 -12.09
CA GLU A 64 -11.16 0.24 -10.86
C GLU A 64 -12.21 0.22 -9.76
N ALA A 65 -13.01 1.28 -9.64
CA ALA A 65 -14.11 1.30 -8.69
C ALA A 65 -15.18 0.24 -9.00
N GLU A 66 -15.45 -0.08 -10.28
CA GLU A 66 -16.35 -1.18 -10.65
C GLU A 66 -15.81 -2.53 -10.19
N GLN A 67 -14.53 -2.81 -10.45
CA GLN A 67 -13.85 -4.04 -10.02
C GLN A 67 -13.85 -4.14 -8.49
N ARG A 68 -13.50 -3.05 -7.81
CA ARG A 68 -13.43 -3.02 -6.36
C ARG A 68 -14.80 -3.20 -5.69
N ILE A 69 -15.89 -2.76 -6.32
CA ILE A 69 -17.25 -3.06 -5.85
C ILE A 69 -17.55 -4.56 -5.92
N GLU A 70 -17.11 -5.24 -6.98
CA GLU A 70 -17.29 -6.69 -7.12
C GLU A 70 -16.53 -7.44 -6.03
N GLU A 71 -15.25 -7.12 -5.84
CA GLU A 71 -14.38 -7.70 -4.79
C GLU A 71 -14.97 -7.51 -3.39
N ILE A 72 -15.34 -6.28 -3.02
CA ILE A 72 -15.92 -5.98 -1.70
C ILE A 72 -17.18 -6.82 -1.45
N ARG A 73 -18.01 -7.02 -2.48
CA ARG A 73 -19.24 -7.81 -2.35
C ARG A 73 -18.96 -9.30 -2.24
N GLU A 74 -17.95 -9.79 -2.95
CA GLU A 74 -17.49 -11.17 -2.85
C GLU A 74 -16.93 -11.46 -1.47
N GLU A 75 -15.95 -10.67 -1.01
CA GLU A 75 -15.35 -10.77 0.34
C GLU A 75 -16.42 -10.65 1.45
N TYR A 76 -17.37 -9.72 1.32
CA TYR A 76 -18.48 -9.61 2.26
C TYR A 76 -19.30 -10.90 2.31
N LYS A 77 -19.61 -11.48 1.14
CA LYS A 77 -20.46 -12.66 1.06
C LYS A 77 -19.76 -13.89 1.62
N GLU A 78 -18.48 -14.07 1.30
CA GLU A 78 -17.66 -15.14 1.86
C GLU A 78 -17.59 -15.03 3.39
N SER A 79 -17.24 -13.86 3.92
CA SER A 79 -17.23 -13.64 5.37
C SER A 79 -18.63 -13.76 6.00
N GLU A 80 -19.70 -13.39 5.30
CA GLU A 80 -21.07 -13.56 5.81
C GLU A 80 -21.44 -15.05 5.94
N GLU A 81 -20.99 -15.88 5.01
CA GLU A 81 -21.21 -17.34 5.00
C GLU A 81 -20.38 -18.05 6.06
N GLU A 82 -19.13 -17.63 6.29
CA GLU A 82 -18.20 -18.26 7.23
C GLU A 82 -18.36 -17.74 8.67
N ASP A 83 -18.42 -16.42 8.82
CA ASP A 83 -18.26 -15.73 10.10
C ASP A 83 -19.49 -14.95 10.55
N GLY A 84 -20.45 -14.75 9.65
CA GLY A 84 -21.69 -14.03 9.90
C GLY A 84 -21.61 -12.53 9.59
N LYS A 85 -22.79 -11.90 9.66
CA LYS A 85 -23.04 -10.54 9.15
C LYS A 85 -22.20 -9.43 9.77
N GLU A 86 -21.88 -9.56 11.05
CA GLU A 86 -21.16 -8.49 11.76
C GLU A 86 -19.69 -8.47 11.34
N LEU A 87 -19.03 -9.64 11.24
CA LEU A 87 -17.65 -9.70 10.77
C LEU A 87 -17.57 -9.30 9.29
N ALA A 88 -18.48 -9.80 8.46
CA ALA A 88 -18.59 -9.40 7.06
C ALA A 88 -18.75 -7.89 6.88
N HIS A 89 -19.50 -7.24 7.79
CA HIS A 89 -19.58 -5.78 7.79
C HIS A 89 -18.22 -5.13 8.00
N TRP A 90 -17.41 -5.58 8.97
CA TRP A 90 -16.08 -5.01 9.20
C TRP A 90 -15.10 -5.28 8.06
N VAL A 91 -15.15 -6.47 7.44
CA VAL A 91 -14.37 -6.79 6.23
C VAL A 91 -14.65 -5.78 5.12
N ALA A 92 -15.93 -5.58 4.77
CA ALA A 92 -16.30 -4.61 3.74
C ALA A 92 -15.92 -3.16 4.09
N ARG A 93 -15.88 -2.82 5.39
CA ARG A 93 -15.44 -1.49 5.87
C ARG A 93 -13.93 -1.30 5.75
N LEU A 94 -13.15 -2.33 6.02
CA LEU A 94 -11.69 -2.32 5.84
C LEU A 94 -11.35 -2.15 4.36
N ALA A 95 -11.99 -2.92 3.49
CA ALA A 95 -11.83 -2.81 2.04
C ALA A 95 -12.23 -1.42 1.48
N ASP A 96 -13.34 -0.85 1.97
CA ASP A 96 -13.78 0.52 1.63
C ASP A 96 -12.78 1.60 2.04
N ASN A 97 -12.19 1.45 3.24
CA ASN A 97 -11.19 2.37 3.74
C ASN A 97 -9.86 2.24 2.98
N PHE A 98 -9.43 1.01 2.66
CA PHE A 98 -8.26 0.75 1.83
C PHE A 98 -8.39 1.36 0.43
N SER A 99 -9.54 1.17 -0.22
CA SER A 99 -9.82 1.76 -1.54
C SER A 99 -9.68 3.29 -1.55
N ALA A 100 -9.98 3.94 -0.42
CA ALA A 100 -9.82 5.39 -0.31
C ALA A 100 -8.35 5.82 -0.12
N MET A 101 -7.52 4.98 0.51
CA MET A 101 -6.08 5.20 0.63
C MET A 101 -5.41 5.09 -0.74
N GLU A 102 -5.71 4.02 -1.49
CA GLU A 102 -5.21 3.84 -2.86
C GLU A 102 -5.63 5.01 -3.77
N TYR A 103 -6.88 5.46 -3.67
CA TYR A 103 -7.33 6.62 -4.42
C TYR A 103 -6.59 7.92 -4.04
N GLN A 104 -6.18 8.09 -2.77
CA GLN A 104 -5.34 9.23 -2.41
C GLN A 104 -3.94 9.10 -2.99
N MET A 105 -3.33 7.92 -2.95
CA MET A 105 -2.00 7.68 -3.54
C MET A 105 -2.00 7.98 -5.04
N TRP A 106 -2.98 7.44 -5.77
CA TRP A 106 -3.14 7.74 -7.19
C TRP A 106 -3.27 9.25 -7.45
N LYS A 107 -4.03 9.98 -6.60
CA LYS A 107 -4.13 11.44 -6.75
C LYS A 107 -2.81 12.16 -6.53
N ILE A 108 -1.94 11.66 -5.65
CA ILE A 108 -0.60 12.23 -5.42
C ILE A 108 0.25 11.99 -6.67
N GLU A 109 0.29 10.75 -7.16
CA GLU A 109 1.12 10.31 -8.28
C GLU A 109 0.75 11.03 -9.58
N GLU A 110 -0.54 11.17 -9.87
CA GLU A 110 -1.04 11.89 -11.04
C GLU A 110 -1.00 13.43 -10.86
N GLY A 111 -0.52 13.92 -9.71
CA GLY A 111 -0.44 15.35 -9.41
C GLY A 111 -1.81 16.04 -9.30
N ASN A 112 -2.86 15.28 -9.01
CA ASN A 112 -4.22 15.77 -8.77
C ASN A 112 -4.40 16.34 -7.35
N THR A 113 -3.51 15.98 -6.42
CA THR A 113 -3.37 16.59 -5.08
C THR A 113 -1.89 16.83 -4.76
N SER A 114 -1.61 17.68 -3.77
CA SER A 114 -0.23 17.80 -3.28
C SER A 114 0.13 16.63 -2.38
N GLU A 115 1.41 16.23 -2.38
CA GLU A 115 1.94 15.17 -1.52
C GLU A 115 1.57 15.40 -0.04
N ALA A 116 1.85 16.59 0.50
CA ALA A 116 1.53 16.92 1.89
C ALA A 116 0.01 16.81 2.23
N GLU A 117 -0.87 17.24 1.32
CA GLU A 117 -2.33 17.12 1.52
C GLU A 117 -2.78 15.66 1.40
N GLY A 118 -2.21 14.91 0.45
CA GLY A 118 -2.53 13.50 0.26
C GLY A 118 -2.06 12.64 1.43
N GLU A 119 -0.83 12.85 1.91
CA GLU A 119 -0.24 12.17 3.08
C GLU A 119 -1.06 12.42 4.36
N GLU A 120 -1.52 13.65 4.58
CA GLU A 120 -2.39 13.97 5.73
C GLU A 120 -3.68 13.14 5.69
N ILE A 121 -4.33 13.05 4.53
CA ILE A 121 -5.55 12.26 4.35
C ILE A 121 -5.28 10.75 4.49
N ILE A 122 -4.16 10.25 3.96
CA ILE A 122 -3.74 8.85 4.11
C ILE A 122 -3.50 8.54 5.59
N GLY A 123 -2.83 9.42 6.33
CA GLY A 123 -2.64 9.30 7.78
C GLY A 123 -3.95 9.16 8.55
N GLU A 124 -4.95 9.99 8.23
CA GLU A 124 -6.29 9.88 8.82
C GLU A 124 -6.98 8.55 8.48
N LEU A 125 -6.84 8.09 7.23
CA LEU A 125 -7.41 6.83 6.77
C LEU A 125 -6.77 5.61 7.43
N LEU A 126 -5.44 5.62 7.65
CA LEU A 126 -4.71 4.57 8.39
C LEU A 126 -5.21 4.46 9.83
N ILE A 127 -5.38 5.59 10.52
CA ILE A 127 -5.93 5.61 11.88
C ILE A 127 -7.37 5.08 11.89
N GLU A 128 -8.19 5.46 10.91
CA GLU A 128 -9.52 4.88 10.75
C GLU A 128 -9.45 3.36 10.50
N HIS A 129 -8.50 2.89 9.67
CA HIS A 129 -8.28 1.48 9.36
C HIS A 129 -7.98 0.66 10.62
N LEU A 130 -7.05 1.13 11.45
CA LEU A 130 -6.75 0.52 12.75
C LEU A 130 -7.99 0.47 13.66
N GLY A 131 -8.79 1.54 13.65
CA GLY A 131 -10.05 1.58 14.38
C GLY A 131 -11.07 0.54 13.89
N LEU A 132 -11.09 0.22 12.60
CA LEU A 132 -11.92 -0.84 12.02
C LEU A 132 -11.36 -2.22 12.35
N ARG A 133 -10.04 -2.43 12.22
CA ARG A 133 -9.34 -3.67 12.57
C ARG A 133 -9.58 -4.02 14.03
N ASN A 134 -9.48 -3.05 14.94
CA ASN A 134 -9.78 -3.25 16.35
C ASN A 134 -11.22 -3.70 16.63
N LYS A 135 -12.21 -3.28 15.82
CA LYS A 135 -13.60 -3.74 15.97
C LYS A 135 -13.75 -5.17 15.48
N MET A 136 -13.16 -5.49 14.34
CA MET A 136 -13.13 -6.86 13.81
C MET A 136 -12.47 -7.82 14.81
N ASP A 137 -11.30 -7.45 15.32
CA ASP A 137 -10.55 -8.24 16.31
C ASP A 137 -11.34 -8.41 17.62
N THR A 138 -12.11 -7.40 18.04
CA THR A 138 -12.99 -7.54 19.21
C THR A 138 -14.06 -8.61 19.02
N GLU A 139 -14.67 -8.70 17.83
CA GLU A 139 -15.65 -9.75 17.52
C GLU A 139 -14.98 -11.14 17.44
N LEU A 140 -13.74 -11.21 16.95
CA LEU A 140 -12.96 -12.46 16.89
C LEU A 140 -12.55 -12.94 18.28
N ILE A 141 -12.18 -12.04 19.20
CA ILE A 141 -11.83 -12.37 20.58
C ILE A 141 -12.94 -13.14 21.28
N ASP A 142 -14.19 -12.70 21.13
CA ASP A 142 -15.33 -13.36 21.79
C ASP A 142 -15.50 -14.81 21.27
N ARG A 143 -15.26 -15.04 19.98
CA ARG A 143 -15.26 -16.38 19.38
C ARG A 143 -14.10 -17.24 19.87
N LEU A 144 -12.88 -16.69 19.91
CA LEU A 144 -11.70 -17.42 20.40
C LEU A 144 -11.90 -17.91 21.84
N ILE A 145 -12.53 -17.09 22.70
CA ILE A 145 -12.88 -17.48 24.07
C ILE A 145 -13.90 -18.64 24.07
N GLU A 146 -14.92 -18.60 23.21
CA GLU A 146 -15.89 -19.71 23.08
C GLU A 146 -15.25 -21.01 22.58
N GLU A 147 -14.23 -20.91 21.73
CA GLU A 147 -13.47 -22.04 21.18
C GLU A 147 -12.40 -22.57 22.14
N GLY A 148 -12.13 -21.86 23.25
CA GLY A 148 -11.15 -22.24 24.26
C GLY A 148 -9.71 -21.79 23.96
N GLU A 149 -9.53 -20.88 23.00
CA GLU A 149 -8.26 -20.29 22.58
C GLU A 149 -7.97 -19.00 23.40
N GLU A 150 -7.95 -19.12 24.73
CA GLU A 150 -7.83 -17.97 25.65
C GLU A 150 -6.49 -17.21 25.50
N GLU A 151 -5.40 -17.90 25.15
CA GLU A 151 -4.08 -17.30 24.94
C GLU A 151 -4.07 -16.42 23.67
N GLU A 152 -4.68 -16.90 22.57
CA GLU A 152 -4.81 -16.13 21.33
C GLU A 152 -5.71 -14.91 21.54
N ALA A 153 -6.81 -15.08 22.28
CA ALA A 153 -7.71 -13.98 22.64
C ALA A 153 -7.00 -12.89 23.47
N GLU A 154 -6.15 -13.27 24.44
CA GLU A 154 -5.40 -12.29 25.23
C GLU A 154 -4.33 -11.57 24.40
N SER A 155 -3.58 -12.30 23.56
CA SER A 155 -2.62 -11.69 22.64
C SER A 155 -3.28 -10.64 21.74
N MET A 156 -4.49 -10.92 21.25
CA MET A 156 -5.24 -9.98 20.41
C MET A 156 -5.74 -8.76 21.22
N ARG A 157 -6.09 -8.94 22.50
CA ARG A 157 -6.43 -7.82 23.40
C ARG A 157 -5.23 -6.90 23.63
N GLU A 158 -4.06 -7.47 23.89
CA GLU A 158 -2.81 -6.72 24.05
C GLU A 158 -2.48 -5.92 22.78
N GLU A 159 -2.65 -6.52 21.60
CA GLU A 159 -2.42 -5.82 20.33
C GLU A 159 -3.40 -4.67 20.10
N ILE A 160 -4.70 -4.86 20.40
CA ILE A 160 -5.70 -3.78 20.34
C ILE A 160 -5.34 -2.64 21.30
N GLU A 161 -4.87 -2.97 22.51
CA GLU A 161 -4.44 -1.96 23.50
C GLU A 161 -3.22 -1.19 22.99
N TRP A 162 -2.20 -1.88 22.49
CA TRP A 162 -1.02 -1.25 21.91
C TRP A 162 -1.38 -0.31 20.75
N ARG A 163 -2.23 -0.72 19.80
CA ARG A 163 -2.67 0.15 18.69
C ARG A 163 -3.42 1.39 19.18
N LYS A 164 -4.09 1.33 20.34
CA LYS A 164 -4.79 2.48 20.94
C LYS A 164 -3.83 3.42 21.67
N GLU A 165 -2.82 2.88 22.34
CA GLU A 165 -1.82 3.66 23.08
C GLU A 165 -0.76 4.29 22.16
N SER A 166 -0.42 3.60 21.07
CA SER A 166 0.63 3.96 20.11
C SER A 166 0.08 4.12 18.69
N SER A 167 -1.04 4.84 18.53
CA SER A 167 -1.76 4.89 17.25
C SER A 167 -0.95 5.44 16.07
N GLU A 168 -0.04 6.38 16.30
CA GLU A 168 0.85 6.91 15.25
C GLU A 168 1.87 5.86 14.77
N GLU A 169 2.48 5.14 15.72
CA GLU A 169 3.43 4.06 15.43
C GLU A 169 2.72 2.89 14.73
N ALA A 170 1.55 2.49 15.23
CA ALA A 170 0.73 1.48 14.58
C ALA A 170 0.27 1.88 13.18
N ALA A 171 -0.01 3.16 12.94
CA ALA A 171 -0.39 3.65 11.61
C ALA A 171 0.80 3.64 10.65
N HIS A 172 2.00 3.94 11.15
CA HIS A 172 3.23 3.82 10.38
C HIS A 172 3.55 2.36 10.03
N GLU A 173 3.47 1.45 11.00
CA GLU A 173 3.63 0.00 10.74
C GLU A 173 2.60 -0.52 9.73
N LEU A 174 1.34 -0.08 9.84
CA LEU A 174 0.31 -0.43 8.87
C LEU A 174 0.60 0.15 7.48
N PHE A 175 1.14 1.36 7.39
CA PHE A 175 1.51 1.95 6.11
C PHE A 175 2.61 1.13 5.43
N GLU A 176 3.65 0.73 6.16
CA GLU A 176 4.69 -0.16 5.65
C GLU A 176 4.15 -1.55 5.28
N GLU A 177 3.21 -2.11 6.07
CA GLU A 177 2.55 -3.39 5.76
C GLU A 177 1.77 -3.32 4.42
N LEU A 178 1.08 -2.22 4.17
CA LEU A 178 0.19 -2.06 3.02
C LEU A 178 0.90 -1.55 1.76
N PHE A 179 1.89 -0.68 1.92
CA PHE A 179 2.51 0.08 0.83
C PHE A 179 4.04 0.02 0.84
N GLY A 180 4.66 -0.57 1.85
CA GLY A 180 6.08 -0.86 1.82
C GLY A 180 6.41 -1.78 0.66
N GLU A 181 7.55 -1.54 0.03
CA GLU A 181 8.13 -2.54 -0.86
C GLU A 181 8.34 -3.78 0.01
N GLY A 182 7.61 -4.85 -0.27
CA GLY A 182 7.92 -6.13 0.34
C GLY A 182 9.40 -6.35 0.13
N GLU A 183 10.17 -6.59 1.20
CA GLU A 183 11.43 -7.28 1.05
C GLU A 183 11.06 -8.62 0.41
N GLU A 184 11.02 -8.65 -0.92
CA GLU A 184 11.27 -9.85 -1.68
C GLU A 184 12.61 -10.31 -1.12
N GLU A 185 12.58 -11.28 -0.20
CA GLU A 185 13.66 -12.22 -0.04
C GLU A 185 13.85 -12.84 -1.42
N GLY A 186 14.61 -12.15 -2.26
CA GLY A 186 15.01 -12.59 -3.57
C GLY A 186 15.86 -13.84 -3.39
N GLU A 187 15.21 -14.99 -3.40
CA GLU A 187 15.73 -16.16 -4.09
C GLU A 187 15.47 -16.02 -5.60
N GLU A 188 15.85 -14.88 -6.17
CA GLU A 188 16.37 -14.87 -7.52
C GLU A 188 17.87 -15.04 -7.39
N GLU A 189 18.33 -16.30 -7.45
CA GLU A 189 19.64 -16.54 -8.07
C GLU A 189 19.53 -16.01 -9.50
N GLU A 190 19.74 -14.70 -9.67
CA GLU A 190 20.18 -14.15 -10.94
C GLU A 190 21.48 -14.89 -11.25
N GLU A 191 21.41 -15.91 -12.11
CA GLU A 191 22.56 -16.34 -12.88
C GLU A 191 23.03 -15.08 -13.62
N GLU A 192 24.05 -14.40 -13.06
CA GLU A 192 24.81 -13.37 -13.75
C GLU A 192 25.25 -13.97 -15.11
N GLU A 193 24.52 -13.68 -16.19
CA GLU A 193 25.09 -13.74 -17.52
C GLU A 193 26.24 -12.72 -17.52
N GLU A 194 27.48 -13.22 -17.45
CA GLU A 194 28.71 -12.44 -17.65
C GLU A 194 28.62 -11.68 -18.99
N GLU A 195 28.06 -10.47 -18.99
CA GLU A 195 28.38 -9.50 -20.03
C GLU A 195 29.87 -9.14 -19.83
N GLU A 196 30.72 -9.67 -20.72
CA GLU A 196 32.11 -9.23 -20.89
C GLU A 196 32.16 -7.76 -21.37
N GLY A 197 31.78 -6.83 -20.50
CA GLY A 197 32.19 -5.45 -20.57
C GLY A 197 33.68 -5.34 -20.24
N PRO A 198 34.39 -4.30 -20.72
CA PRO A 198 35.80 -4.12 -20.38
C PRO A 198 35.93 -3.89 -18.87
N VAL A 199 36.38 -4.93 -18.16
CA VAL A 199 36.74 -4.85 -16.74
C VAL A 199 37.94 -3.91 -16.63
N TYR A 200 37.75 -2.80 -15.91
CA TYR A 200 38.86 -1.95 -15.53
C TYR A 200 39.69 -2.68 -14.48
N GLU A 201 40.81 -3.28 -14.91
CA GLU A 201 41.84 -3.72 -13.98
C GLU A 201 42.50 -2.50 -13.36
N ALA A 202 42.25 -2.31 -12.05
CA ALA A 202 43.00 -1.31 -11.28
C ALA A 202 44.50 -1.65 -11.35
N PRO A 203 45.39 -0.64 -11.51
CA PRO A 203 46.82 -0.89 -11.57
C PRO A 203 47.32 -1.55 -10.28
N ASP A 204 48.25 -2.49 -10.43
CA ASP A 204 48.84 -3.24 -9.31
C ASP A 204 49.29 -2.32 -8.18
N ASN A 205 48.86 -2.67 -6.96
CA ASN A 205 49.09 -1.91 -5.73
C ASN A 205 50.58 -1.79 -5.32
N GLU A 206 51.52 -2.32 -6.10
CA GLU A 206 52.96 -2.27 -5.76
C GLU A 206 53.56 -0.85 -5.87
N ASP A 207 52.93 0.07 -6.62
CA ASP A 207 53.39 1.46 -6.73
C ASP A 207 52.52 2.50 -5.98
N LEU A 208 51.36 2.11 -5.44
CA LEU A 208 50.48 3.03 -4.69
C LEU A 208 51.00 3.39 -3.28
N GLN A 209 52.05 2.73 -2.80
CA GLN A 209 52.72 3.10 -1.54
C GLN A 209 53.68 4.30 -1.67
N LYS A 210 53.81 4.93 -2.85
CA LYS A 210 54.77 6.03 -3.07
C LYS A 210 54.23 7.40 -3.45
N ALA A 211 52.92 7.61 -3.49
CA ALA A 211 52.36 8.96 -3.64
C ALA A 211 51.61 9.37 -2.37
N ASN A 212 52.34 9.97 -1.43
CA ASN A 212 51.81 10.66 -0.25
C ASN A 212 51.00 11.94 -0.59
N ASP A 213 50.62 12.14 -1.86
CA ASP A 213 50.15 13.42 -2.39
C ASP A 213 48.65 13.70 -2.14
N LEU A 214 47.92 12.75 -1.56
CA LEU A 214 46.49 12.91 -1.24
C LEU A 214 46.22 13.09 0.26
N ASN A 215 47.24 13.09 1.11
CA ASN A 215 47.09 13.41 2.54
C ASN A 215 46.68 14.88 2.70
N GLY A 216 45.40 15.11 2.99
CA GLY A 216 44.82 16.43 3.21
C GLY A 216 43.83 16.89 2.14
N VAL A 217 43.55 16.07 1.12
CA VAL A 217 42.49 16.40 0.16
C VAL A 217 41.15 15.90 0.69
N SER A 218 40.39 16.79 1.30
CA SER A 218 38.98 16.55 1.63
C SER A 218 38.09 17.07 0.50
N TYR A 219 37.19 16.22 0.00
CA TYR A 219 36.20 16.63 -0.98
C TYR A 219 34.88 16.95 -0.30
N GLU A 220 34.24 18.04 -0.72
CA GLU A 220 32.92 18.42 -0.23
C GLU A 220 31.93 18.13 -1.37
N TYR A 221 30.94 17.28 -1.07
CA TYR A 221 30.03 16.72 -2.06
C TYR A 221 29.40 17.79 -2.96
N LYS A 222 28.79 18.82 -2.36
CA LYS A 222 28.10 19.89 -3.10
C LYS A 222 29.03 20.75 -3.96
N LYS A 223 30.30 20.86 -3.59
CA LYS A 223 31.24 21.79 -4.22
C LYS A 223 32.12 21.14 -5.26
N HIS A 224 32.52 19.89 -5.04
CA HIS A 224 33.52 19.21 -5.88
C HIS A 224 32.92 18.04 -6.67
N ILE A 225 31.95 17.33 -6.09
CA ILE A 225 31.39 16.10 -6.69
C ILE A 225 30.15 16.43 -7.52
N LEU A 226 29.18 17.14 -6.93
CA LEU A 226 27.91 17.49 -7.57
C LEU A 226 28.08 18.21 -8.91
N PRO A 227 28.98 19.21 -9.08
CA PRO A 227 29.14 19.88 -10.38
C PRO A 227 29.66 18.97 -11.48
N THR A 228 30.45 17.95 -11.12
CA THR A 228 30.99 16.97 -12.07
C THR A 228 29.89 15.99 -12.47
N LEU A 229 29.10 15.50 -11.51
CA LEU A 229 27.96 14.64 -11.77
C LEU A 229 26.88 15.35 -12.60
N THR A 230 26.54 16.59 -12.28
CA THR A 230 25.60 17.40 -13.06
C THR A 230 26.06 17.59 -14.50
N LYS A 231 27.38 17.76 -14.72
CA LYS A 231 27.91 18.05 -16.05
C LYS A 231 28.06 16.82 -16.94
N TYR A 232 28.24 15.63 -16.37
CA TYR A 232 28.64 14.44 -17.13
C TYR A 232 27.75 13.21 -16.92
N CYS A 233 26.92 13.18 -15.88
CA CYS A 233 26.13 12.01 -15.51
C CYS A 233 24.63 12.30 -15.47
N LEU A 234 24.21 13.41 -14.84
CA LEU A 234 22.80 13.78 -14.68
C LEU A 234 22.19 14.48 -15.90
N ASP A 235 22.96 14.63 -16.99
CA ASP A 235 22.45 15.10 -18.29
C ASP A 235 22.22 13.91 -19.26
N CYS A 236 22.46 12.66 -18.81
CA CYS A 236 22.27 11.43 -19.58
C CYS A 236 21.21 10.47 -19.02
N HIS A 237 20.77 10.67 -17.78
CA HIS A 237 19.62 10.00 -17.14
C HIS A 237 18.63 11.06 -16.71
#